data_AF-A0A957P475-F1
#
_entry.id   AF-A0A957P475-F1
#
_cell.length_a   1.000
_cell.length_b   1.000
_cell.length_c   1.000
_cell.angle_alpha   90.00
_cell.angle_beta   90.00
_cell.angle_gamma   90.00
#
_symmetry.space_group_name_H-M   'P 1'
#
loop_
_entity.id
_entity.type
_entity.pdbx_description
1 polymer ?
#
loop_
_entity_poly.entity_id
_entity_poly.type
_entity_poly.pdbx_seq_one_letter_code
_entity_poly.pdbx_strand_id
1 'polypeptide(L)'
;MAISFMLEKDDLPEHGSVELRVRRAFDLNVSAAEAQRQVDRWLIETVSYMMGAGAPILLVTDAQVAWQAPVIFTLPPIGSAGVIGHALVDVETAALVEPVALKAELLRTARALHSRVVSAMPERTMPAAEFATDLCPTVTAPQGDPREILAAHASLS
;
A
#
# COMPACT_ATOMS: atom_id res chain seq x y z
N MET A 1 7.81 -22.46 -1.84
CA MET A 1 7.44 -21.31 -0.98
C MET A 1 8.58 -21.11 -0.01
N ALA A 2 9.28 -19.98 -0.06
CA ALA A 2 10.35 -19.67 0.90
C ALA A 2 9.74 -18.79 2.00
N ILE A 3 9.76 -19.26 3.25
CA ILE A 3 9.31 -18.48 4.40
C ILE A 3 10.57 -17.84 4.97
N SER A 4 10.62 -16.51 4.94
CA SER A 4 11.65 -15.75 5.63
C SER A 4 11.11 -15.37 7.00
N PHE A 5 11.84 -15.76 8.05
CA PHE A 5 11.54 -15.40 9.43
C PHE A 5 12.60 -14.38 9.87
N MET A 6 12.16 -13.26 10.43
CA MET A 6 13.05 -12.27 11.02
C MET A 6 13.03 -12.45 12.54
N LEU A 7 14.20 -12.71 13.12
CA LEU A 7 14.38 -12.60 14.56
C LEU A 7 14.78 -11.16 14.86
N GLU A 8 14.01 -10.50 15.71
CA GLU A 8 14.41 -9.21 16.25
C GLU A 8 15.52 -9.39 17.30
N LYS A 9 16.42 -8.41 17.36
CA LYS A 9 17.76 -8.49 17.93
C LYS A 9 17.73 -8.60 19.46
N ASP A 10 18.15 -9.74 20.00
CA ASP A 10 18.76 -9.80 21.34
C ASP A 10 20.26 -9.48 21.26
N ASP A 11 20.83 -9.00 22.37
CA ASP A 11 22.23 -8.60 22.52
C ASP A 11 23.21 -9.73 22.16
N LEU A 12 23.56 -9.82 20.87
CA LEU A 12 24.62 -10.68 20.39
C LEU A 12 25.97 -10.13 20.86
N PRO A 13 26.86 -10.98 21.41
CA PRO A 13 28.20 -10.56 21.80
C PRO A 13 29.00 -10.07 20.58
N GLU A 14 29.79 -8.99 20.76
CA GLU A 14 30.64 -8.41 19.68
C GLU A 14 31.64 -9.42 19.11
N HIS A 15 32.11 -10.38 19.93
CA HIS A 15 32.96 -11.49 19.51
C HIS A 15 32.62 -12.77 20.30
N GLY A 16 32.63 -13.93 19.64
CA GLY A 16 32.46 -15.23 20.29
C GLY A 16 31.58 -16.21 19.50
N SER A 17 31.38 -17.41 20.05
CA SER A 17 30.46 -18.41 19.51
C SER A 17 29.08 -18.22 20.14
N VAL A 18 28.05 -18.04 19.32
CA VAL A 18 26.66 -17.88 19.76
C VAL A 18 25.88 -19.12 19.36
N GLU A 19 25.33 -19.84 20.33
CA GLU A 19 24.38 -20.91 20.09
C GLU A 19 22.96 -20.41 20.39
N LEU A 20 22.17 -20.20 19.33
CA LEU A 20 20.80 -19.73 19.43
C LEU A 20 19.83 -20.90 19.20
N ARG A 21 19.14 -21.33 20.27
CA ARG A 21 18.10 -22.36 20.20
C ARG A 21 16.73 -21.75 20.45
N VAL A 22 16.02 -21.43 19.37
CA VAL A 22 14.66 -20.91 19.43
C VAL A 22 13.68 -22.09 19.43
N ARG A 23 12.93 -22.27 20.53
CA ARG A 23 11.81 -23.20 20.62
C ARG A 23 10.55 -22.42 20.99
N ARG A 24 9.79 -22.02 19.99
CA ARG A 24 8.48 -21.37 20.13
C ARG A 24 7.44 -22.22 19.42
N ALA A 25 6.31 -22.44 20.07
CA ALA A 25 5.13 -23.06 19.49
C ALA A 25 4.00 -22.03 19.53
N PHE A 26 3.28 -21.87 18.42
CA PHE A 26 2.13 -20.99 18.26
C PHE A 26 1.26 -21.54 17.15
N ASP A 27 -0.02 -21.16 17.17
CA ASP A 27 -0.97 -21.56 16.13
C ASP A 27 -0.97 -20.52 15.02
N LEU A 28 -0.65 -20.97 13.80
CA LEU A 28 -0.65 -20.11 12.61
C LEU A 28 -2.01 -20.19 11.93
N ASN A 29 -2.98 -19.44 12.45
CA ASN A 29 -4.35 -19.44 11.95
C ASN A 29 -4.52 -18.58 10.70
N VAL A 30 -3.70 -17.54 10.57
CA VAL A 30 -3.72 -16.61 9.45
C VAL A 30 -2.55 -16.90 8.52
N SER A 31 -2.83 -17.09 7.23
CA SER A 31 -1.78 -17.22 6.22
C SER A 31 -1.18 -15.87 5.83
N ALA A 32 0.04 -15.88 5.26
CA ALA A 32 0.66 -14.66 4.73
C ALA A 32 -0.22 -13.94 3.69
N ALA A 33 -0.94 -14.68 2.85
CA ALA A 33 -1.82 -14.09 1.85
C ALA A 33 -3.05 -13.41 2.47
N GLU A 34 -3.62 -14.01 3.53
CA GLU A 34 -4.73 -13.41 4.28
C GLU A 34 -4.28 -12.16 5.02
N ALA A 35 -3.10 -12.19 5.66
CA ALA A 35 -2.51 -11.02 6.29
C ALA A 35 -2.26 -9.88 5.29
N GLN A 36 -1.71 -10.18 4.11
CA GLN A 36 -1.52 -9.17 3.06
C GLN A 36 -2.84 -8.52 2.65
N ARG A 37 -3.87 -9.33 2.37
CA ARG A 37 -5.21 -8.85 2.00
C ARG A 37 -5.85 -8.02 3.10
N GLN A 38 -5.63 -8.39 4.37
CA GLN A 38 -6.11 -7.64 5.51
C GLN A 38 -5.51 -6.24 5.56
N VAL A 39 -4.19 -6.14 5.36
CA VAL A 39 -3.48 -4.86 5.32
C VAL A 39 -3.93 -4.03 4.12
N ASP A 40 -4.02 -4.63 2.93
CA ASP A 40 -4.49 -3.95 1.71
C ASP A 40 -5.89 -3.33 1.90
N ARG A 41 -6.83 -4.12 2.44
CA ARG A 41 -8.18 -3.65 2.73
C ARG A 41 -8.17 -2.47 3.69
N TRP A 42 -7.43 -2.57 4.79
CA TRP A 42 -7.33 -1.50 5.77
C TRP A 42 -6.71 -0.22 5.17
N LEU A 43 -5.67 -0.35 4.36
CA LEU A 43 -5.04 0.78 3.67
C LEU A 43 -6.04 1.51 2.77
N ILE A 44 -6.76 0.76 1.95
CA ILE A 44 -7.75 1.32 1.01
C ILE A 44 -8.92 1.98 1.74
N GLU A 45 -9.47 1.32 2.76
CA GLU A 45 -10.67 1.79 3.47
C GLU A 45 -10.38 2.94 4.44
N THR A 46 -9.18 2.95 5.06
CA THR A 46 -8.92 3.80 6.24
C THR A 46 -7.78 4.81 6.03
N VAL A 47 -6.85 4.56 5.11
CA VAL A 47 -5.62 5.37 4.98
C VAL A 47 -5.57 6.11 3.65
N SER A 48 -5.37 5.39 2.55
CA SER A 48 -5.27 5.93 1.20
C SER A 48 -5.22 4.81 0.17
N TYR A 49 -5.88 5.02 -0.98
CA TYR A 49 -5.75 4.14 -2.16
C TYR A 49 -4.36 4.21 -2.82
N MET A 50 -3.52 5.17 -2.44
CA MET A 50 -2.15 5.31 -2.95
C MET A 50 -1.15 4.41 -2.22
N MET A 51 -1.63 3.58 -1.30
CA MET A 51 -0.82 2.66 -0.50
C MET A 51 -1.27 1.21 -0.75
N GLY A 52 -0.31 0.29 -0.74
CA GLY A 52 -0.58 -1.15 -0.86
C GLY A 52 0.38 -1.97 0.00
N ALA A 53 -0.02 -3.19 0.33
CA ALA A 53 0.75 -4.15 1.10
C ALA A 53 1.62 -5.01 0.18
N GLY A 54 2.91 -5.08 0.49
CA GLY A 54 3.81 -6.06 -0.13
C GLY A 54 3.73 -7.43 0.54
N ALA A 55 4.57 -8.35 0.07
CA ALA A 55 4.62 -9.72 0.57
C ALA A 55 5.00 -9.75 2.06
N PRO A 56 4.18 -10.35 2.94
CA PRO A 56 4.48 -10.39 4.37
C PRO A 56 5.59 -11.39 4.72
N ILE A 57 6.32 -11.07 5.78
CA ILE A 57 7.28 -11.97 6.44
C ILE A 57 6.79 -12.30 7.84
N LEU A 58 7.16 -13.47 8.37
CA LEU A 58 6.77 -13.86 9.72
C LEU A 58 7.76 -13.25 10.71
N LEU A 59 7.24 -12.39 11.60
CA LEU A 59 7.99 -11.79 12.69
C LEU A 59 7.69 -12.55 13.97
N VAL A 60 8.73 -13.10 14.59
CA VAL A 60 8.64 -13.82 15.87
C VAL A 60 9.52 -13.08 16.87
N THR A 61 8.88 -12.49 17.88
CA THR A 61 9.54 -11.78 18.98
C THR A 61 9.14 -12.41 20.31
N ASP A 62 9.72 -11.94 21.42
CA ASP A 62 9.32 -12.41 22.74
C ASP A 62 7.93 -11.96 23.16
N ALA A 63 7.49 -10.79 22.67
CA ALA A 63 6.21 -10.19 23.02
C ALA A 63 5.07 -10.58 22.06
N GLN A 64 5.38 -10.84 20.78
CA GLN A 64 4.35 -11.11 19.77
C GLN A 64 4.86 -11.98 18.61
N VAL A 65 3.91 -12.69 17.99
CA VAL A 65 4.08 -13.37 16.70
C VAL A 65 3.12 -12.72 15.70
N ALA A 66 3.65 -12.11 14.65
CA ALA A 66 2.86 -11.33 13.70
C ALA A 66 3.37 -11.48 12.28
N TRP A 67 2.48 -11.38 11.30
CA TRP A 67 2.86 -11.11 9.92
C TRP A 67 3.22 -9.65 9.76
N GLN A 68 4.44 -9.38 9.29
CA GLN A 68 4.91 -8.05 8.95
C GLN A 68 4.80 -7.84 7.45
N ALA A 69 3.88 -6.98 7.01
CA ALA A 69 3.71 -6.60 5.61
C ALA A 69 4.33 -5.21 5.37
N PRO A 70 5.26 -5.05 4.41
CA PRO A 70 5.75 -3.73 4.04
C PRO A 70 4.62 -2.93 3.37
N VAL A 71 4.46 -1.66 3.76
CA VAL A 71 3.50 -0.74 3.14
C VAL A 71 4.22 0.07 2.08
N ILE A 72 3.80 -0.10 0.84
CA ILE A 72 4.36 0.53 -0.34
C ILE A 72 3.52 1.74 -0.70
N PHE A 73 4.16 2.89 -0.86
CA PHE A 73 3.53 4.10 -1.37
C PHE A 73 3.69 4.20 -2.88
N THR A 74 2.63 4.60 -3.56
CA THR A 74 2.58 4.74 -5.01
C THR A 74 2.18 6.17 -5.39
N LEU A 75 2.74 6.66 -6.50
CA LEU A 75 2.45 7.97 -7.07
C LEU A 75 2.07 7.78 -8.54
N PRO A 76 0.97 8.38 -9.04
CA PRO A 76 0.54 8.25 -10.43
C PRO A 76 1.66 8.46 -11.47
N PRO A 77 2.55 9.47 -11.35
CA PRO A 77 3.58 9.70 -12.36
C PRO A 77 4.71 8.65 -12.41
N ILE A 78 4.97 7.89 -11.34
CA ILE A 78 6.14 6.99 -11.25
C ILE A 78 5.81 5.56 -10.78
N GLY A 79 4.56 5.27 -10.46
CA GLY A 79 4.19 3.98 -9.85
C GLY A 79 4.69 3.89 -8.41
N SER A 80 5.43 2.83 -8.07
CA SER A 80 5.92 2.61 -6.71
C SER A 80 7.01 3.62 -6.33
N ALA A 81 6.73 4.46 -5.33
CA ALA A 81 7.67 5.43 -4.77
C ALA A 81 8.58 4.81 -3.69
N GLY A 82 8.18 3.69 -3.09
CA GLY A 82 8.97 2.95 -2.11
C GLY A 82 8.17 2.52 -0.87
N VAL A 83 8.86 1.82 0.05
CA VAL A 83 8.28 1.38 1.33
C VAL A 83 8.27 2.54 2.33
N ILE A 84 7.12 2.79 2.96
CA ILE A 84 6.90 3.89 3.91
C ILE A 84 6.66 3.42 5.35
N GLY A 85 6.61 2.11 5.57
CA GLY A 85 6.42 1.52 6.89
C GLY A 85 6.12 0.03 6.78
N HIS A 86 5.81 -0.58 7.92
CA HIS A 86 5.44 -1.98 8.01
C HIS A 86 4.19 -2.12 8.86
N ALA A 87 3.19 -2.82 8.34
CA ALA A 87 2.00 -3.18 9.09
C ALA A 87 2.20 -4.56 9.74
N LEU A 88 1.77 -4.69 10.99
CA LEU A 88 1.81 -5.95 11.71
C LEU A 88 0.40 -6.50 11.84
N VAL A 89 0.22 -7.77 11.49
CA VAL A 89 -1.03 -8.51 11.61
C VAL A 89 -0.81 -9.69 12.54
N ASP A 90 -1.59 -9.75 13.60
CA ASP A 90 -1.54 -10.85 14.56
C ASP A 90 -1.92 -12.18 13.87
N VAL A 91 -1.10 -13.21 14.09
CA VAL A 91 -1.23 -14.51 13.38
C VAL A 91 -2.41 -15.35 13.83
N GLU A 92 -3.00 -15.05 15.00
CA GLU A 92 -4.10 -15.81 15.57
C GLU A 92 -5.45 -15.16 15.27
N THR A 93 -5.49 -13.83 15.33
CA THR A 93 -6.74 -13.03 15.28
C THR A 93 -6.97 -12.31 13.96
N ALA A 94 -5.97 -12.23 13.09
CA ALA A 94 -5.96 -11.39 11.89
C ALA A 94 -6.13 -9.88 12.18
N ALA A 95 -5.97 -9.45 13.44
CA ALA A 95 -6.08 -8.05 13.81
C ALA A 95 -4.82 -7.28 13.42
N LEU A 96 -4.99 -6.03 12.97
CA LEU A 96 -3.87 -5.12 12.78
C LEU A 96 -3.38 -4.64 14.15
N VAL A 97 -2.07 -4.68 14.38
CA VAL A 97 -1.46 -4.16 15.61
C VAL A 97 -1.39 -2.63 15.51
N GLU A 98 -1.92 -1.93 16.52
CA GLU A 98 -1.89 -0.47 16.67
C GLU A 98 -2.27 0.35 15.41
N PRO A 99 -3.43 0.11 14.78
CA PRO A 99 -3.79 0.71 13.50
C PRO A 99 -3.82 2.25 13.52
N VAL A 100 -4.19 2.85 14.65
CA VAL A 100 -4.26 4.32 14.79
C VAL A 100 -2.87 4.95 14.73
N ALA A 101 -1.92 4.40 15.50
CA ALA A 101 -0.54 4.88 15.51
C ALA A 101 0.13 4.63 14.15
N LEU A 102 -0.08 3.44 13.58
CA LEU A 102 0.44 3.07 12.27
C LEU A 102 -0.04 4.04 11.18
N LYS A 103 -1.34 4.37 11.15
CA LYS A 103 -1.88 5.32 10.16
C LYS A 103 -1.19 6.69 10.24
N ALA A 104 -1.03 7.23 11.45
CA ALA A 104 -0.40 8.53 11.64
C ALA A 104 1.04 8.52 11.10
N GLU A 105 1.78 7.44 11.39
CA GLU A 105 3.15 7.26 10.94
C GLU A 105 3.27 7.10 9.43
N LEU A 106 2.42 6.26 8.82
CA LEU A 106 2.39 6.07 7.36
C LEU A 106 2.10 7.38 6.63
N LEU A 107 1.14 8.17 7.10
CA LEU A 107 0.81 9.47 6.48
C LEU A 107 1.96 10.47 6.62
N ARG A 108 2.64 10.49 7.77
CA ARG A 108 3.81 11.34 8.00
C ARG A 108 4.95 10.97 7.05
N THR A 109 5.28 9.68 6.94
CA THR A 109 6.37 9.18 6.09
C THR A 109 6.03 9.32 4.61
N ALA A 110 4.79 9.05 4.20
CA ALA A 110 4.33 9.27 2.83
C ALA A 110 4.45 10.74 2.41
N ARG A 111 4.09 11.68 3.28
CA ARG A 111 4.24 13.12 3.00
C ARG A 111 5.71 13.51 2.81
N ALA A 112 6.58 13.01 3.68
CA ALA A 112 8.02 13.26 3.56
C ALA A 112 8.59 12.66 2.26
N LEU A 113 8.18 11.44 1.90
CA LEU A 113 8.60 10.78 0.66
C LEU A 113 8.08 11.52 -0.58
N HIS A 114 6.82 11.93 -0.57
CA HIS A 114 6.21 12.72 -1.65
C HIS A 114 6.96 14.02 -1.89
N SER A 115 7.25 14.81 -0.85
CA SER A 115 8.02 16.06 -1.00
C SER A 115 9.39 15.84 -1.61
N ARG A 116 10.09 14.76 -1.22
CA ARG A 116 11.40 14.40 -1.79
C ARG A 116 11.29 14.00 -3.26
N VAL A 117 10.28 13.20 -3.61
CA VAL A 117 10.06 12.73 -4.99
C VAL A 117 9.70 13.90 -5.89
N VAL A 118 8.72 14.72 -5.50
CA VAL A 118 8.28 15.88 -6.29
C VAL A 118 9.41 16.89 -6.48
N SER A 119 10.20 17.14 -5.43
CA SER A 119 11.36 18.04 -5.57
C SER A 119 12.45 17.49 -6.49
N ALA A 120 12.52 16.17 -6.68
CA ALA A 120 13.50 15.53 -7.56
C ALA A 120 12.96 15.31 -8.98
N MET A 121 11.68 15.56 -9.22
CA MET A 121 11.09 15.42 -10.55
C MET A 121 11.53 16.59 -11.45
N PRO A 122 11.98 16.31 -12.68
CA PRO A 122 12.18 17.38 -13.64
C PRO A 122 10.84 18.05 -13.93
N GLU A 123 10.83 19.39 -14.04
CA GLU A 123 9.66 20.09 -14.56
C GLU A 123 9.31 19.48 -15.91
N ARG A 124 8.11 18.91 -16.01
CA ARG A 124 7.59 18.41 -17.27
C ARG A 124 7.24 19.63 -18.12
N THR A 125 8.22 20.17 -18.85
CA THR A 125 7.98 21.18 -19.88
C THR A 125 7.24 20.52 -21.03
N MET A 126 5.91 20.46 -20.96
CA MET A 126 5.12 20.13 -22.14
C MET A 126 5.09 21.35 -23.07
N PRO A 127 5.42 21.20 -24.35
CA PRO A 127 5.20 22.27 -25.32
C PRO A 127 3.70 22.57 -25.39
N ALA A 128 3.34 23.86 -25.35
CA ALA A 128 1.95 24.33 -25.34
C ALA A 128 1.08 23.78 -26.50
N ALA A 129 1.70 23.31 -27.58
CA ALA A 129 1.03 22.71 -28.72
C ALA A 129 0.33 21.36 -28.40
N GLU A 130 0.81 20.59 -27.42
CA GLU A 130 0.26 19.26 -27.09
C GLU A 130 -1.05 19.34 -26.28
N PHE A 131 -1.25 20.41 -25.50
CA PHE A 131 -2.48 20.62 -24.72
C PHE A 131 -3.74 20.74 -25.58
N ALA A 132 -3.60 21.33 -26.77
CA ALA A 132 -4.74 21.59 -27.64
C ALA A 132 -5.28 20.31 -28.27
N THR A 133 -4.45 19.29 -28.50
CA THR A 133 -4.86 18.06 -29.19
C THR A 133 -5.61 17.10 -28.25
N ASP A 134 -5.16 16.97 -27.00
CA ASP A 134 -5.75 16.02 -26.03
C ASP A 134 -7.06 16.50 -25.39
N LEU A 135 -7.35 17.81 -25.45
CA LEU A 135 -8.57 18.41 -24.92
C LEU A 135 -9.64 18.63 -25.99
N CYS A 136 -9.37 18.29 -27.25
CA CYS A 136 -10.38 18.36 -28.28
C CYS A 136 -11.40 17.25 -28.05
N PRO A 137 -12.68 17.58 -27.77
CA PRO A 137 -13.70 16.55 -27.71
C PRO A 137 -13.76 15.87 -29.08
N THR A 138 -13.68 14.53 -29.10
CA THR A 138 -13.84 13.71 -30.32
C THR A 138 -15.16 14.01 -31.03
N VAL A 139 -16.13 14.57 -30.30
CA VAL A 139 -17.43 15.01 -30.80
C VAL A 139 -17.55 16.52 -30.58
N THR A 140 -17.37 17.31 -31.64
CA THR A 140 -17.41 18.78 -31.58
C THR A 140 -18.83 19.34 -31.49
N ALA A 141 -19.85 18.53 -31.79
CA ALA A 141 -21.27 18.81 -31.56
C ALA A 141 -22.02 17.48 -31.38
N PRO A 142 -22.90 17.33 -30.36
CA PRO A 142 -23.75 16.15 -30.25
C PRO A 142 -24.60 16.04 -31.53
N GLN A 143 -24.60 14.86 -32.16
CA GLN A 143 -25.47 14.56 -33.29
C GLN A 143 -26.88 14.26 -32.76
N GLY A 144 -27.83 15.12 -33.09
CA GLY A 144 -29.24 14.99 -32.71
C GLY A 144 -29.70 16.02 -31.68
N ASP A 145 -30.99 16.35 -31.70
CA ASP A 145 -31.60 17.22 -30.69
C ASP A 145 -31.59 16.49 -29.32
N PRO A 146 -30.96 17.07 -28.27
CA PRO A 146 -30.94 16.46 -26.94
C PRO A 146 -32.31 16.07 -26.39
N ARG A 147 -33.38 16.76 -26.82
CA ARG A 147 -34.76 16.47 -26.41
C ARG A 147 -35.29 15.18 -27.03
N GLU A 148 -34.90 14.86 -28.27
CA GLU A 148 -35.30 13.64 -28.96
C GLU A 148 -34.62 12.41 -28.35
N ILE A 149 -33.34 12.53 -27.97
CA ILE A 149 -32.58 11.46 -27.31
C ILE A 149 -33.20 11.12 -25.95
N LEU A 150 -33.55 12.14 -25.15
CA LEU A 150 -34.17 11.93 -23.84
C LEU A 150 -35.59 11.35 -23.96
N ALA A 151 -36.37 11.76 -24.97
CA ALA A 151 -37.70 11.22 -25.22
C ALA A 151 -37.67 9.75 -25.70
N ALA A 152 -36.66 9.37 -26.49
CA ALA A 152 -36.45 7.97 -26.91
C ALA A 152 -36.12 7.06 -25.72
N HIS A 153 -35.33 7.53 -24.76
CA HIS A 153 -35.01 6.77 -23.54
C HIS A 153 -36.20 6.69 -22.56
N ALA A 154 -37.04 7.73 -22.49
CA ALA A 154 -38.24 7.74 -21.65
C ALA A 154 -39.37 6.82 -22.16
N SER A 155 -39.32 6.38 -23.42
CA SER A 155 -40.33 5.50 -24.04
C SER A 155 -40.01 4.00 -23.89
N LEU A 156 -38.91 3.66 -23.21
CA LEU A 156 -38.43 2.28 -22.96
C LEU A 156 -38.55 1.85 -21.48
N SER A 157 -39.29 2.62 -20.66
CA SER A 157 -39.67 2.28 -19.28
C SER A 157 -41.20 2.19 -19.18
#